data_AF-A0A7C3ULY4-F1
#
_entry.id   AF-A0A7C3ULY4-F1
#
_cell.length_a   1.000
_cell.length_b   1.000
_cell.length_c   1.000
_cell.angle_alpha   90.00
_cell.angle_beta   90.00
_cell.angle_gamma   90.00
#
_symmetry.space_group_name_H-M   'P 1'
#
loop_
_entity.id
_entity.type
_entity.pdbx_description
1 polymer ?
#
loop_
_entity_poly.entity_id
_entity_poly.type
_entity_poly.pdbx_seq_one_letter_code
_entity_poly.pdbx_strand_id
1 'polypeptide(L)'
;MGYIIVLFVILIIINFCFILKQFIIGNVAILYYTNIFVSSLAIIVILILESRQKIQSLKMQKEIEKLKLALETINKETEILYSLNKVSEAFSENSQLYIVFGQILNSIKKILKVDIAAISIVEEYDKNRAIKVVQGKSSIEFDDIVYKRTIFEGHSFTVNNLSPQHTDYKNYKILYSQGFKSLIVASLQIKKEVIGFISALTLEPHDFTSEDLRFMKMFALQAALIIQNARLLDINMKLAITDEMTQLYNYRHFVQRIEEEFFRSVRYKRPFSLLILDIDYFKSFNDTYGHLTGDLVLKKIAHILKTNIRPTDIAFRYGGEEFAILLIETDKKEAASIAERIREIVSKTVFYTDQNKPTKEVTVTIGVATFSEDIKLTSQLIRNADMALYKGKNSGRNKVVVY
;
A
#
# COMPACT_ATOMS: atom_id res chain seq x y z
N MET A 1 20.36 132.84 -14.63
CA MET A 1 19.47 131.93 -13.87
C MET A 1 19.16 130.60 -14.57
N GLY A 2 19.15 130.50 -15.91
CA GLY A 2 18.76 129.25 -16.61
C GLY A 2 19.69 128.03 -16.44
N TYR A 3 21.01 128.24 -16.36
CA TYR A 3 21.98 127.12 -16.31
C TYR A 3 21.98 126.35 -14.98
N ILE A 4 21.64 127.00 -13.86
CA ILE A 4 21.62 126.35 -12.53
C ILE A 4 20.40 125.41 -12.42
N ILE A 5 19.27 125.78 -13.01
CA ILE A 5 18.05 124.96 -13.02
C ILE A 5 18.26 123.70 -13.87
N VAL A 6 18.92 123.84 -15.03
CA VAL A 6 19.24 122.70 -15.91
C VAL A 6 20.20 121.72 -15.23
N LEU A 7 21.23 122.21 -14.54
CA LEU A 7 22.17 121.34 -13.82
C LEU A 7 21.50 120.59 -12.65
N PHE A 8 20.57 121.24 -11.95
CA PHE A 8 19.82 120.64 -10.84
C PHE A 8 18.85 119.55 -11.32
N VAL A 9 18.18 119.75 -12.45
CA VAL A 9 17.30 118.73 -13.07
C VAL A 9 18.10 117.52 -13.55
N ILE A 10 19.29 117.72 -14.14
CA ILE A 10 20.17 116.62 -14.57
C ILE A 10 20.65 115.79 -13.36
N LEU A 11 21.03 116.43 -12.25
CA LEU A 11 21.45 115.74 -11.03
C LEU A 11 20.31 114.92 -10.39
N ILE A 12 19.07 115.41 -10.42
CA ILE A 12 17.90 114.66 -9.95
C ILE A 12 17.63 113.44 -10.82
N ILE A 13 17.74 113.57 -12.16
CA ILE A 13 17.54 112.45 -13.08
C ILE A 13 18.64 111.39 -12.90
N ILE A 14 19.90 111.79 -12.75
CA ILE A 14 21.01 110.85 -12.50
C ILE A 14 20.83 110.12 -11.17
N ASN A 15 20.45 110.84 -10.10
CA ASN A 15 20.22 110.25 -8.79
C ASN A 15 18.99 109.31 -8.80
N PHE A 16 17.91 109.72 -9.48
CA PHE A 16 16.74 108.87 -9.69
C PHE A 16 17.10 107.61 -10.48
N CYS A 17 17.86 107.71 -11.59
CA CYS A 17 18.34 106.57 -12.35
C CYS A 17 19.27 105.65 -11.53
N PHE A 18 20.10 106.20 -10.65
CA PHE A 18 20.99 105.42 -9.78
C PHE A 18 20.20 104.65 -8.71
N ILE A 19 19.21 105.29 -8.08
CA ILE A 19 18.29 104.66 -7.12
C ILE A 19 17.44 103.60 -7.83
N LEU A 20 16.91 103.90 -9.02
CA LEU A 20 16.15 102.94 -9.83
C LEU A 20 17.00 101.72 -10.19
N LYS A 21 18.27 101.93 -10.57
CA LYS A 21 19.21 100.85 -10.89
C LYS A 21 19.53 99.98 -9.67
N GLN A 22 19.76 100.57 -8.49
CA GLN A 22 19.96 99.79 -7.26
C GLN A 22 18.70 99.02 -6.85
N PHE A 23 17.51 99.62 -7.00
CA PHE A 23 16.23 98.97 -6.74
C PHE A 23 15.94 97.80 -7.69
N ILE A 24 16.28 97.95 -8.97
CA ILE A 24 16.15 96.87 -9.98
C ILE A 24 17.14 95.75 -9.69
N ILE A 25 18.41 96.04 -9.37
CA ILE A 25 19.41 95.01 -9.05
C ILE A 25 19.04 94.22 -7.78
N GLY A 26 18.55 94.89 -6.74
CA GLY A 26 18.06 94.25 -5.52
C GLY A 26 16.87 93.32 -5.78
N ASN A 27 15.89 93.78 -6.57
CA ASN A 27 14.73 92.96 -6.94
C ASN A 27 15.11 91.78 -7.86
N VAL A 28 16.05 91.95 -8.78
CA VAL A 28 16.57 90.86 -9.64
C VAL A 28 17.34 89.83 -8.81
N ALA A 29 18.14 90.25 -7.83
CA ALA A 29 18.83 89.34 -6.91
C ALA A 29 17.83 88.56 -6.05
N ILE A 30 16.80 89.22 -5.50
CA ILE A 30 15.71 88.55 -4.76
C ILE A 30 15.00 87.54 -5.66
N LEU A 31 14.65 87.90 -6.90
CA LEU A 31 14.03 86.99 -7.87
C LEU A 31 14.93 85.78 -8.22
N TYR A 32 16.24 86.00 -8.28
CA TYR A 32 17.22 84.95 -8.56
C TYR A 32 17.35 83.97 -7.38
N TYR A 33 17.48 84.48 -6.15
CA TYR A 33 17.56 83.64 -4.95
C TYR A 33 16.23 82.92 -4.65
N THR A 34 15.08 83.55 -4.89
CA THR A 34 13.77 82.89 -4.74
C THR A 34 13.58 81.79 -5.79
N ASN A 35 14.00 81.99 -7.03
CA ASN A 35 13.99 80.94 -8.05
C ASN A 35 14.91 79.78 -7.67
N ILE A 36 16.14 80.04 -7.22
CA ILE A 36 17.06 78.99 -6.74
C ILE A 36 16.43 78.22 -5.57
N PHE A 37 15.83 78.93 -4.61
CA PHE A 37 15.18 78.32 -3.46
C PHE A 37 14.00 77.43 -3.89
N VAL A 38 13.10 77.94 -4.74
CA VAL A 38 11.95 77.17 -5.26
C VAL A 38 12.41 75.96 -6.07
N SER A 39 13.42 76.11 -6.93
CA SER A 39 14.00 74.99 -7.69
C SER A 39 14.65 73.95 -6.77
N SER A 40 15.38 74.38 -5.73
CA SER A 40 15.98 73.48 -4.75
C SER A 40 14.93 72.70 -3.94
N LEU A 41 13.83 73.36 -3.58
CA LEU A 41 12.70 72.73 -2.88
C LEU A 41 11.98 71.71 -3.78
N ALA A 42 11.78 72.04 -5.06
CA ALA A 42 11.21 71.13 -6.04
C ALA A 42 12.08 69.87 -6.23
N ILE A 43 13.40 70.02 -6.29
CA ILE A 43 14.34 68.89 -6.36
C ILE A 43 14.23 68.02 -5.11
N ILE A 44 14.18 68.61 -3.92
CA ILE A 44 14.04 67.85 -2.66
C ILE A 44 12.73 67.06 -2.64
N VAL A 45 11.61 67.67 -3.07
CA VAL A 45 10.31 66.97 -3.16
C VAL A 45 10.39 65.80 -4.13
N ILE A 46 11.00 65.98 -5.31
CA ILE A 46 11.20 64.89 -6.29
C ILE A 46 12.04 63.76 -5.67
N LEU A 47 13.16 64.08 -5.02
CA LEU A 47 14.02 63.08 -4.36
C LEU A 47 13.28 62.32 -3.26
N ILE A 48 12.42 63.00 -2.48
CA ILE A 48 11.58 62.36 -1.47
C ILE A 48 10.57 61.41 -2.14
N LEU A 49 9.91 61.83 -3.21
CA LEU A 49 8.95 60.99 -3.94
C LEU A 49 9.63 59.77 -4.57
N GLU A 50 10.79 59.95 -5.20
CA GLU A 50 11.61 58.85 -5.74
C GLU A 50 12.05 57.89 -4.64
N SER A 51 12.51 58.41 -3.50
CA SER A 51 12.91 57.58 -2.36
C SER A 51 11.74 56.76 -1.81
N ARG A 52 10.53 57.35 -1.72
CA ARG A 52 9.31 56.66 -1.30
C ARG A 52 8.92 55.57 -2.29
N GLN A 53 8.93 55.85 -3.60
CA GLN A 53 8.68 54.86 -4.63
C GLN A 53 9.67 53.70 -4.58
N LYS A 54 10.97 53.99 -4.37
CA LYS A 54 12.01 52.97 -4.24
C LYS A 54 11.82 52.09 -3.01
N ILE A 55 11.42 52.65 -1.87
CA ILE A 55 11.11 51.86 -0.67
C ILE A 55 9.89 50.96 -0.92
N GLN A 56 8.85 51.49 -1.59
CA GLN A 56 7.66 50.72 -1.90
C GLN A 56 7.95 49.58 -2.89
N SER A 57 8.76 49.81 -3.92
CA SER A 57 9.16 48.77 -4.88
C SER A 57 9.98 47.67 -4.21
N LEU A 58 10.90 48.01 -3.30
CA LEU A 58 11.67 47.03 -2.51
C LEU A 58 10.77 46.18 -1.59
N LYS A 59 9.77 46.79 -0.94
CA LYS A 59 8.79 46.04 -0.13
C LYS A 59 8.00 45.05 -1.00
N MET A 60 7.52 45.51 -2.15
CA MET A 60 6.75 44.68 -3.09
C MET A 60 7.59 43.53 -3.68
N GLN A 61 8.88 43.76 -3.98
CA GLN A 61 9.79 42.71 -4.43
C GLN A 61 9.97 41.60 -3.39
N LYS A 62 10.18 41.96 -2.12
CA LYS A 62 10.27 40.97 -1.02
C LYS A 62 8.98 40.17 -0.86
N GLU A 63 7.83 40.80 -1.03
CA GLU A 63 6.53 40.12 -0.93
C GLU A 63 6.30 39.16 -2.11
N ILE A 64 6.68 39.55 -3.33
CA ILE A 64 6.65 38.68 -4.51
C ILE A 64 7.56 37.47 -4.31
N GLU A 65 8.76 37.65 -3.78
CA GLU A 65 9.70 36.55 -3.51
C GLU A 65 9.12 35.57 -2.48
N LYS A 66 8.52 36.09 -1.40
CA LYS A 66 7.83 35.27 -0.40
C LYS A 66 6.65 34.50 -1.01
N LEU A 67 5.84 35.13 -1.86
CA LEU A 67 4.72 34.49 -2.54
C LEU A 67 5.18 33.42 -3.54
N LYS A 68 6.30 33.62 -4.23
CA LYS A 68 6.90 32.61 -5.12
C LYS A 68 7.31 31.35 -4.36
N LEU A 69 7.99 31.51 -3.22
CA LEU A 69 8.38 30.38 -2.35
C LEU A 69 7.14 29.63 -1.82
N ALA A 70 6.10 30.36 -1.42
CA ALA A 70 4.85 29.76 -0.97
C ALA A 70 4.15 28.99 -2.11
N LEU A 71 4.12 29.55 -3.32
CA LEU A 71 3.54 28.91 -4.50
C LEU A 71 4.30 27.63 -4.87
N GLU A 72 5.62 27.63 -4.80
CA GLU A 72 6.45 26.44 -5.04
C GLU A 72 6.14 25.32 -4.03
N THR A 73 5.99 25.69 -2.76
CA THR A 73 5.61 24.75 -1.69
C THR A 73 4.23 24.14 -1.95
N ILE A 74 3.23 24.97 -2.28
CA ILE A 74 1.86 24.52 -2.60
C ILE A 74 1.83 23.62 -3.83
N ASN A 75 2.59 23.97 -4.88
CA ASN A 75 2.70 23.15 -6.08
C ASN A 75 3.31 21.77 -5.78
N LYS A 76 4.33 21.72 -4.91
CA LYS A 76 4.90 20.45 -4.45
C LYS A 76 3.86 19.64 -3.67
N GLU A 77 3.17 20.22 -2.69
CA GLU A 77 2.12 19.54 -1.92
C GLU A 77 0.97 19.01 -2.78
N THR A 78 0.54 19.78 -3.78
CA THR A 78 -0.51 19.34 -4.70
C THR A 78 -0.08 18.18 -5.60
N GLU A 79 1.17 18.16 -6.10
CA GLU A 79 1.69 17.02 -6.85
C GLU A 79 1.76 15.74 -5.99
N ILE A 80 2.10 15.89 -4.71
CA ILE A 80 2.11 14.80 -3.73
C ILE A 80 0.69 14.26 -3.53
N LEU A 81 -0.27 15.13 -3.23
CA LEU A 81 -1.67 14.75 -3.02
C LEU A 81 -2.27 14.07 -4.26
N TYR A 82 -2.01 14.60 -5.44
CA TYR A 82 -2.43 14.00 -6.70
C TYR A 82 -1.86 12.58 -6.89
N SER A 83 -0.58 12.39 -6.56
CA SER A 83 0.08 11.09 -6.65
C SER A 83 -0.49 10.07 -5.65
N LEU A 84 -0.74 10.50 -4.40
CA LEU A 84 -1.38 9.65 -3.39
C LEU A 84 -2.82 9.27 -3.79
N ASN A 85 -3.60 10.21 -4.32
CA ASN A 85 -4.96 9.91 -4.80
C ASN A 85 -4.94 8.89 -5.94
N LYS A 86 -4.04 9.04 -6.93
CA LYS A 86 -3.88 8.06 -8.01
C LYS A 86 -3.53 6.66 -7.52
N VAL A 87 -2.65 6.55 -6.53
CA VAL A 87 -2.32 5.26 -5.91
C VAL A 87 -3.55 4.65 -5.22
N SER A 88 -4.36 5.49 -4.57
CA SER A 88 -5.61 5.06 -3.92
C SER A 88 -6.66 4.58 -4.92
N GLU A 89 -6.83 5.28 -6.04
CA GLU A 89 -7.71 4.90 -7.15
C GLU A 89 -7.25 3.56 -7.73
N ALA A 90 -5.95 3.44 -8.03
CA ALA A 90 -5.41 2.22 -8.60
C ALA A 90 -5.56 1.00 -7.69
N PHE A 91 -5.47 1.17 -6.36
CA PHE A 91 -5.78 0.10 -5.40
C PHE A 91 -7.28 -0.25 -5.36
N SER A 92 -8.15 0.74 -5.51
CA SER A 92 -9.61 0.51 -5.53
C SER A 92 -10.03 -0.24 -6.80
N GLU A 93 -9.40 0.04 -7.94
CA GLU A 93 -9.69 -0.61 -9.22
C GLU A 93 -8.95 -1.95 -9.40
N ASN A 94 -7.72 -2.07 -8.88
CA ASN A 94 -6.89 -3.25 -9.03
C ASN A 94 -6.59 -3.90 -7.67
N SER A 95 -7.04 -5.14 -7.50
CA SER A 95 -6.71 -5.95 -6.31
C SER A 95 -5.25 -6.44 -6.29
N GLN A 96 -4.48 -6.20 -7.35
CA GLN A 96 -3.10 -6.68 -7.48
C GLN A 96 -2.10 -5.66 -6.92
N LEU A 97 -1.55 -5.97 -5.73
CA LEU A 97 -0.54 -5.16 -5.03
C LEU A 97 0.64 -4.73 -5.91
N TYR A 98 1.05 -5.58 -6.86
CA TYR A 98 2.16 -5.30 -7.77
C TYR A 98 1.93 -4.07 -8.66
N ILE A 99 0.71 -3.81 -9.12
CA ILE A 99 0.42 -2.63 -9.96
C ILE A 99 0.55 -1.36 -9.10
N VAL A 100 -0.02 -1.43 -7.90
CA VAL A 100 -0.09 -0.31 -6.96
C VAL A 100 1.30 0.08 -6.44
N PHE A 101 2.12 -0.91 -6.06
CA PHE A 101 3.51 -0.69 -5.67
C PHE A 101 4.33 -0.07 -6.80
N GLY A 102 4.14 -0.52 -8.04
CA GLY A 102 4.79 0.10 -9.19
C GLY A 102 4.49 1.59 -9.32
N GLN A 103 3.24 1.99 -9.10
CA GLN A 103 2.85 3.41 -9.14
C GLN A 103 3.41 4.23 -7.97
N ILE A 104 3.41 3.69 -6.75
CA ILE A 104 4.05 4.32 -5.59
C ILE A 104 5.53 4.59 -5.90
N LEU A 105 6.24 3.57 -6.37
CA LEU A 105 7.66 3.66 -6.65
C LEU A 105 7.96 4.65 -7.78
N ASN A 106 7.19 4.63 -8.86
CA ASN A 106 7.34 5.60 -9.95
C ASN A 106 7.09 7.05 -9.48
N SER A 107 6.10 7.26 -8.60
CA SER A 107 5.82 8.58 -8.03
C SER A 107 6.99 9.07 -7.18
N ILE A 108 7.54 8.20 -6.32
CA ILE A 108 8.72 8.50 -5.51
C ILE A 108 9.92 8.85 -6.40
N LYS A 109 10.20 8.04 -7.45
CA LYS A 109 11.30 8.29 -8.38
C LYS A 109 11.19 9.66 -9.06
N LYS A 110 9.99 10.02 -9.52
CA LYS A 110 9.74 11.30 -10.20
C LYS A 110 9.87 12.50 -9.25
N ILE A 111 9.25 12.42 -8.07
CA ILE A 111 9.16 13.55 -7.13
C ILE A 111 10.51 13.80 -6.45
N LEU A 112 11.18 12.74 -5.97
CA LEU A 112 12.48 12.87 -5.31
C LEU A 112 13.65 12.88 -6.29
N LYS A 113 13.41 12.66 -7.59
CA LYS A 113 14.44 12.61 -8.64
C LYS A 113 15.56 11.62 -8.28
N VAL A 114 15.17 10.41 -7.90
CA VAL A 114 16.09 9.34 -7.47
C VAL A 114 16.27 8.26 -8.53
N ASP A 115 17.44 7.63 -8.54
CA ASP A 115 17.79 6.57 -9.50
C ASP A 115 16.98 5.29 -9.25
N ILE A 116 16.74 4.99 -7.97
CA ILE A 116 16.09 3.75 -7.53
C ILE A 116 15.10 4.04 -6.41
N ALA A 117 13.95 3.38 -6.47
CA ALA A 117 13.04 3.26 -5.34
C ALA A 117 12.64 1.79 -5.20
N ALA A 118 12.47 1.33 -3.96
CA ALA A 118 12.15 -0.06 -3.63
C ALA A 118 11.25 -0.16 -2.39
N ILE A 119 10.32 -1.11 -2.42
CA ILE A 119 9.52 -1.53 -1.26
C ILE A 119 10.07 -2.87 -0.76
N SER A 120 10.40 -2.94 0.52
CA SER A 120 10.88 -4.12 1.23
C SER A 120 9.82 -4.56 2.23
N ILE A 121 9.33 -5.81 2.12
CA ILE A 121 8.32 -6.35 3.04
C ILE A 121 8.95 -7.45 3.88
N VAL A 122 8.63 -7.45 5.17
CA VAL A 122 9.03 -8.52 6.10
C VAL A 122 8.04 -9.68 5.97
N GLU A 123 8.53 -10.86 5.57
CA GLU A 123 7.82 -12.13 5.63
C GLU A 123 8.34 -12.97 6.81
N GLU A 124 7.43 -13.58 7.55
CA GLU A 124 7.77 -14.42 8.71
C GLU A 124 8.14 -15.82 8.22
N TYR A 125 9.44 -16.09 8.04
CA TYR A 125 9.96 -17.44 7.83
C TYR A 125 10.92 -17.78 8.98
N ASP A 126 10.37 -18.45 10.00
CA ASP A 126 11.10 -19.19 11.04
C ASP A 126 12.16 -18.39 11.81
N LYS A 127 11.73 -17.61 12.82
CA LYS A 127 12.53 -16.87 13.83
C LYS A 127 13.56 -15.85 13.30
N ASN A 128 13.90 -15.88 12.01
CA ASN A 128 14.67 -14.90 11.27
C ASN A 128 13.74 -14.25 10.26
N ARG A 129 13.35 -13.00 10.50
CA ARG A 129 12.51 -12.20 9.60
C ARG A 129 13.17 -12.16 8.20
N ALA A 130 12.67 -12.94 7.25
CA ALA A 130 13.15 -12.92 5.87
C ALA A 130 12.53 -11.73 5.16
N ILE A 131 13.35 -10.88 4.54
CA ILE A 131 12.88 -9.70 3.84
C ILE A 131 12.77 -10.05 2.38
N LYS A 132 11.55 -10.06 1.86
CA LYS A 132 11.31 -10.14 0.43
C LYS A 132 11.30 -8.72 -0.12
N VAL A 133 12.38 -8.39 -0.82
CA VAL A 133 12.45 -7.25 -1.75
C VAL A 133 12.30 -7.90 -3.15
N VAL A 134 11.73 -7.32 -4.21
CA VAL A 134 11.59 -5.92 -4.59
C VAL A 134 10.61 -5.85 -5.76
N GLN A 135 9.76 -4.83 -5.82
CA GLN A 135 9.49 -4.18 -7.10
C GLN A 135 10.42 -2.97 -7.18
N GLY A 136 11.13 -2.78 -8.30
CA GLY A 136 12.10 -1.68 -8.48
C GLY A 136 13.46 -2.11 -9.05
N LYS A 137 14.20 -2.99 -8.34
CA LYS A 137 15.44 -3.65 -8.80
C LYS A 137 15.82 -4.80 -7.86
N SER A 138 15.73 -6.06 -8.33
CA SER A 138 15.81 -7.33 -7.57
C SER A 138 17.09 -7.63 -6.77
N SER A 139 18.06 -6.71 -6.69
CA SER A 139 19.42 -7.00 -6.21
C SER A 139 19.97 -6.03 -5.16
N ILE A 140 19.13 -5.21 -4.52
CA ILE A 140 19.62 -4.24 -3.51
C ILE A 140 19.79 -4.97 -2.19
N GLU A 141 21.03 -5.12 -1.75
CA GLU A 141 21.36 -5.58 -0.41
C GLU A 141 21.53 -4.38 0.53
N PHE A 142 20.89 -4.40 1.69
CA PHE A 142 20.99 -3.31 2.67
C PHE A 142 21.89 -3.72 3.83
N ASP A 143 22.65 -2.76 4.35
CA ASP A 143 23.40 -2.96 5.58
C ASP A 143 22.49 -3.20 6.80
N ASP A 144 22.97 -3.99 7.78
CA ASP A 144 22.23 -4.35 9.01
C ASP A 144 21.66 -3.14 9.76
N ILE A 145 22.35 -2.01 9.71
CA ILE A 145 21.90 -0.77 10.35
C ILE A 145 20.55 -0.29 9.78
N VAL A 146 20.29 -0.51 8.50
CA VAL A 146 19.04 -0.11 7.85
C VAL A 146 17.91 -0.93 8.45
N TYR A 147 18.08 -2.24 8.56
CA TYR A 147 17.10 -3.13 9.18
C TYR A 147 16.91 -2.81 10.66
N LYS A 148 18.00 -2.61 11.42
CA LYS A 148 17.95 -2.19 12.82
C LYS A 148 17.10 -0.94 13.01
N ARG A 149 17.45 0.16 12.32
CA ARG A 149 16.77 1.45 12.46
C ARG A 149 15.32 1.40 11.97
N THR A 150 15.03 0.65 10.91
CA THR A 150 13.68 0.65 10.33
C THR A 150 12.77 -0.43 10.92
N ILE A 151 13.14 -1.71 10.81
CA ILE A 151 12.28 -2.84 11.19
C ILE A 151 12.18 -3.00 12.70
N PHE A 152 13.29 -2.82 13.42
CA PHE A 152 13.32 -3.05 14.87
C PHE A 152 12.96 -1.80 15.66
N GLU A 153 13.43 -0.62 15.22
CA GLU A 153 13.18 0.63 15.94
C GLU A 153 12.03 1.47 15.33
N GLY A 154 11.56 1.17 14.11
CA GLY A 154 10.49 1.92 13.45
C GLY A 154 10.91 3.28 12.90
N HIS A 155 12.19 3.62 12.89
CA HIS A 155 12.68 4.93 12.47
C HIS A 155 12.77 5.06 10.95
N SER A 156 12.28 6.19 10.45
CA SER A 156 12.55 6.67 9.09
C SER A 156 13.69 7.67 9.11
N PHE A 157 14.60 7.63 8.14
CA PHE A 157 15.81 8.45 8.15
C PHE A 157 16.35 8.76 6.73
N THR A 158 17.25 9.73 6.65
CA THR A 158 18.03 10.07 5.46
C THR A 158 19.51 9.85 5.71
N VAL A 159 20.26 9.60 4.64
CA VAL A 159 21.72 9.58 4.60
C VAL A 159 22.14 10.26 3.31
N ASN A 160 22.61 11.50 3.41
CA ASN A 160 22.89 12.36 2.24
C ASN A 160 24.30 12.14 1.68
N ASN A 161 25.17 11.44 2.43
CA ASN A 161 26.53 11.14 2.00
C ASN A 161 27.04 9.81 2.57
N LEU A 162 27.18 8.81 1.70
CA LEU A 162 27.74 7.49 1.98
C LEU A 162 29.26 7.40 1.76
N SER A 163 29.98 8.53 1.65
CA SER A 163 31.42 8.51 1.37
C SER A 163 32.25 7.99 2.55
N PRO A 164 33.43 7.36 2.30
CA PRO A 164 34.34 6.89 3.34
C PRO A 164 34.81 7.94 4.36
N GLN A 165 34.67 9.22 4.03
CA GLN A 165 35.08 10.35 4.86
C GLN A 165 33.97 10.75 5.86
N HIS A 166 32.75 10.26 5.69
CA HIS A 166 31.63 10.53 6.58
C HIS A 166 31.64 9.56 7.78
N THR A 167 31.33 10.05 8.98
CA THR A 167 31.40 9.27 10.23
C THR A 167 30.55 8.00 10.21
N ASP A 168 29.43 8.04 9.50
CA ASP A 168 28.47 6.93 9.42
C ASP A 168 28.82 5.89 8.34
N TYR A 169 29.85 6.12 7.53
CA TYR A 169 30.25 5.22 6.43
C TYR A 169 30.39 3.76 6.85
N LYS A 170 30.95 3.53 8.06
CA LYS A 170 31.20 2.17 8.56
C LYS A 170 29.93 1.32 8.63
N ASN A 171 28.76 1.96 8.74
CA ASN A 171 27.46 1.30 8.85
C ASN A 171 26.77 1.08 7.48
N TYR A 172 27.32 1.60 6.38
CA TYR A 172 26.66 1.59 5.06
C TYR A 172 27.59 1.09 3.92
N LYS A 173 28.48 0.15 4.23
CA LYS A 173 29.50 -0.35 3.31
C LYS A 173 28.89 -1.14 2.15
N ILE A 174 27.86 -1.93 2.41
CA ILE A 174 27.20 -2.78 1.41
C ILE A 174 26.53 -1.90 0.36
N LEU A 175 25.76 -0.89 0.79
CA LEU A 175 25.14 0.07 -0.13
C LEU A 175 26.18 0.87 -0.92
N TYR A 176 27.25 1.34 -0.28
CA TYR A 176 28.32 2.06 -0.98
C TYR A 176 29.03 1.19 -2.02
N SER A 177 29.30 -0.09 -1.71
CA SER A 177 29.94 -1.04 -2.63
C SER A 177 29.09 -1.32 -3.88
N GLN A 178 27.77 -1.16 -3.78
CA GLN A 178 26.83 -1.24 -4.89
C GLN A 178 26.70 0.07 -5.69
N GLY A 179 27.46 1.11 -5.34
CA GLY A 179 27.54 2.38 -6.05
C GLY A 179 26.66 3.50 -5.51
N PHE A 180 25.87 3.27 -4.46
CA PHE A 180 24.98 4.30 -3.92
C PHE A 180 25.75 5.36 -3.11
N LYS A 181 25.30 6.61 -3.22
CA LYS A 181 25.90 7.78 -2.54
C LYS A 181 24.98 8.41 -1.52
N SER A 182 23.67 8.23 -1.66
CA SER A 182 22.69 8.68 -0.68
C SER A 182 21.44 7.81 -0.69
N LEU A 183 20.72 7.86 0.43
CA LEU A 183 19.62 6.98 0.78
C LEU A 183 18.58 7.76 1.58
N ILE A 184 17.30 7.52 1.29
CA ILE A 184 16.18 7.90 2.14
C ILE A 184 15.30 6.69 2.40
N VAL A 185 14.92 6.47 3.66
CA VAL A 185 14.13 5.31 4.09
C VAL A 185 12.95 5.73 4.95
N ALA A 186 11.78 5.21 4.63
CA ALA A 186 10.58 5.34 5.46
C ALA A 186 10.04 3.96 5.88
N SER A 187 9.81 3.80 7.18
CA SER A 187 9.25 2.55 7.75
C SER A 187 7.79 2.37 7.34
N LEU A 188 7.43 1.16 6.91
CA LEU A 188 6.05 0.74 6.71
C LEU A 188 5.49 0.32 8.07
N GLN A 189 4.92 1.28 8.79
CA GLN A 189 4.43 1.06 10.15
C GLN A 189 2.92 1.29 10.23
N ILE A 190 2.21 0.35 10.87
CA ILE A 190 0.81 0.52 11.25
C ILE A 190 0.70 0.29 12.74
N LYS A 191 0.21 1.31 13.46
CA LYS A 191 0.20 1.34 14.93
C LYS A 191 1.63 1.10 15.47
N LYS A 192 1.89 -0.04 16.13
CA LYS A 192 3.21 -0.40 16.70
C LYS A 192 3.94 -1.49 15.91
N GLU A 193 3.37 -1.98 14.81
CA GLU A 193 3.94 -3.06 14.02
C GLU A 193 4.60 -2.50 12.76
N VAL A 194 5.86 -2.89 12.53
CA VAL A 194 6.60 -2.56 11.30
C VAL A 194 6.56 -3.77 10.38
N ILE A 195 5.95 -3.59 9.21
CA ILE A 195 5.77 -4.65 8.21
C ILE A 195 6.79 -4.57 7.06
N GLY A 196 7.68 -3.57 7.10
CA GLY A 196 8.70 -3.35 6.08
C GLY A 196 9.20 -1.91 6.02
N PHE A 197 9.76 -1.50 4.88
CA PHE A 197 10.16 -0.12 4.62
C PHE A 197 10.14 0.19 3.12
N ILE A 198 10.00 1.47 2.77
CA ILE A 198 10.27 2.00 1.44
C ILE A 198 11.63 2.69 1.46
N SER A 199 12.41 2.49 0.42
CA SER A 199 13.72 3.12 0.23
C SER A 199 13.81 3.81 -1.12
N ALA A 200 14.55 4.89 -1.17
CA ALA A 200 14.95 5.57 -2.39
C ALA A 200 16.46 5.88 -2.32
N LEU A 201 17.17 5.61 -3.42
CA LEU A 201 18.62 5.66 -3.47
C LEU A 201 19.10 6.39 -4.71
N THR A 202 20.25 7.06 -4.58
CA THR A 202 20.91 7.76 -5.70
C THR A 202 22.35 7.28 -5.88
N LEU A 203 22.81 7.32 -7.13
CA LEU A 203 24.18 7.02 -7.55
C LEU A 203 25.10 8.24 -7.44
N GLU A 204 24.52 9.44 -7.34
CA GLU A 204 25.21 10.69 -7.07
C GLU A 204 24.79 11.27 -5.70
N PRO A 205 25.65 12.06 -5.03
CA PRO A 205 25.28 12.72 -3.78
C PRO A 205 24.00 13.55 -3.93
N HIS A 206 23.06 13.32 -3.02
CA HIS A 206 21.76 13.97 -3.02
C HIS A 206 21.41 14.40 -1.59
N ASP A 207 21.06 15.67 -1.44
CA ASP A 207 20.75 16.26 -0.14
C ASP A 207 19.26 16.13 0.16
N PHE A 208 18.86 14.99 0.73
CA PHE A 208 17.47 14.79 1.15
C PHE A 208 17.14 15.68 2.35
N THR A 209 16.02 16.39 2.23
CA THR A 209 15.52 17.30 3.25
C THR A 209 14.55 16.60 4.22
N SER A 210 14.19 17.29 5.30
CA SER A 210 13.13 16.84 6.21
C SER A 210 11.76 16.78 5.52
N GLU A 211 11.54 17.58 4.47
CA GLU A 211 10.35 17.52 3.64
C GLU A 211 10.32 16.25 2.79
N ASP A 212 11.44 15.84 2.21
CA ASP A 212 11.51 14.60 1.44
C ASP A 212 11.25 13.39 2.33
N LEU A 213 11.73 13.43 3.58
CA LEU A 213 11.41 12.41 4.58
C LEU A 213 9.93 12.40 4.98
N ARG A 214 9.30 13.58 5.11
CA ARG A 214 7.85 13.69 5.32
C ARG A 214 7.08 13.08 4.15
N PHE A 215 7.47 13.39 2.92
CA PHE A 215 6.88 12.82 1.71
C PHE A 215 7.02 11.29 1.67
N MET A 216 8.22 10.76 1.92
CA MET A 216 8.45 9.32 1.97
C MET A 216 7.57 8.62 3.02
N LYS A 217 7.38 9.24 4.19
CA LYS A 217 6.47 8.73 5.22
C LYS A 217 5.02 8.67 4.76
N MET A 218 4.55 9.61 3.93
CA MET A 218 3.18 9.57 3.40
C MET A 218 2.98 8.37 2.47
N PHE A 219 3.91 8.13 1.54
CA PHE A 219 3.88 6.92 0.70
C PHE A 219 4.03 5.63 1.50
N ALA A 220 4.89 5.65 2.53
CA ALA A 220 5.05 4.50 3.42
C ALA A 220 3.78 4.18 4.18
N LEU A 221 3.08 5.18 4.72
CA LEU A 221 1.79 5.00 5.38
C LEU A 221 0.74 4.43 4.41
N GLN A 222 0.67 4.97 3.19
CA GLN A 222 -0.28 4.50 2.19
C GLN A 222 0.01 3.04 1.78
N ALA A 223 1.26 2.72 1.45
CA ALA A 223 1.69 1.37 1.13
C ALA A 223 1.39 0.40 2.27
N ALA A 224 1.63 0.81 3.51
CA ALA A 224 1.38 -0.03 4.67
C ALA A 224 -0.11 -0.34 4.83
N LEU A 225 -0.98 0.67 4.70
CA LEU A 225 -2.44 0.48 4.73
C LEU A 225 -2.93 -0.45 3.62
N ILE A 226 -2.42 -0.29 2.40
CA ILE A 226 -2.73 -1.15 1.25
C ILE A 226 -2.35 -2.61 1.53
N ILE A 227 -1.14 -2.86 2.06
CA ILE A 227 -0.68 -4.20 2.42
C ILE A 227 -1.58 -4.81 3.50
N GLN A 228 -1.92 -4.03 4.54
CA GLN A 228 -2.78 -4.51 5.62
C GLN A 228 -4.19 -4.83 5.11
N ASN A 229 -4.77 -3.96 4.28
CA ASN A 229 -6.09 -4.21 3.70
C ASN A 229 -6.09 -5.49 2.84
N ALA A 230 -5.07 -5.71 2.02
CA ALA A 230 -4.94 -6.93 1.24
C ALA A 230 -4.82 -8.18 2.13
N ARG A 231 -4.05 -8.12 3.22
CA ARG A 231 -3.95 -9.21 4.21
C ARG A 231 -5.29 -9.49 4.91
N LEU A 232 -6.02 -8.43 5.30
CA LEU A 232 -7.34 -8.56 5.92
C LEU A 232 -8.36 -9.16 4.96
N LEU A 233 -8.33 -8.76 3.68
CA LEU A 233 -9.18 -9.37 2.66
C LEU A 233 -8.86 -10.85 2.47
N ASP A 234 -7.58 -11.24 2.42
CA ASP A 234 -7.19 -12.65 2.31
C ASP A 234 -7.64 -13.49 3.53
N ILE A 235 -7.48 -12.96 4.75
CA ILE A 235 -7.96 -13.60 5.97
C ILE A 235 -9.49 -13.73 5.95
N ASN A 236 -10.20 -12.65 5.61
CA ASN A 236 -11.66 -12.66 5.52
C ASN A 236 -12.15 -13.64 4.46
N MET A 237 -11.48 -13.72 3.31
CA MET A 237 -11.79 -14.70 2.28
C MET A 237 -11.59 -16.12 2.82
N LYS A 238 -10.45 -16.42 3.44
CA LYS A 238 -10.16 -17.73 4.05
C LYS A 238 -11.20 -18.10 5.10
N LEU A 239 -11.55 -17.20 6.00
CA LEU A 239 -12.61 -17.42 7.01
C LEU A 239 -13.98 -17.61 6.37
N ALA A 240 -14.30 -16.85 5.31
CA ALA A 240 -15.58 -16.96 4.62
C ALA A 240 -15.76 -18.29 3.87
N ILE A 241 -14.66 -18.96 3.48
CA ILE A 241 -14.68 -20.20 2.70
C ILE A 241 -14.26 -21.44 3.49
N THR A 242 -13.85 -21.32 4.75
CA THR A 242 -13.36 -22.43 5.59
C THR A 242 -14.32 -22.69 6.75
N ASP A 243 -14.50 -23.96 7.11
CA ASP A 243 -15.20 -24.36 8.33
C ASP A 243 -14.25 -24.29 9.54
N GLU A 244 -14.64 -23.53 10.57
CA GLU A 244 -13.78 -23.24 11.72
C GLU A 244 -13.39 -24.49 12.52
N MET A 245 -14.27 -25.48 12.59
CA MET A 245 -14.06 -26.67 13.40
C MET A 245 -13.12 -27.66 12.73
N THR A 246 -13.32 -27.93 11.44
CA THR A 246 -12.61 -28.96 10.67
C THR A 246 -11.43 -28.42 9.87
N GLN A 247 -11.36 -27.10 9.68
CA GLN A 247 -10.36 -26.41 8.85
C GLN A 247 -10.33 -26.90 7.38
N LEU A 248 -11.44 -27.52 6.93
CA LEU A 248 -11.72 -27.81 5.53
C LEU A 248 -12.51 -26.66 4.93
N TYR A 249 -12.60 -26.62 3.60
CA TYR A 249 -13.48 -25.65 2.95
C TYR A 249 -14.94 -25.91 3.31
N ASN A 250 -15.76 -24.87 3.41
CA ASN A 250 -17.16 -24.98 3.80
C ASN A 250 -18.07 -25.25 2.58
N TYR A 251 -19.35 -25.51 2.85
CA TYR A 251 -20.37 -25.76 1.84
C TYR A 251 -20.48 -24.63 0.79
N ARG A 252 -20.33 -23.37 1.18
CA ARG A 252 -20.39 -22.24 0.24
C ARG A 252 -19.27 -22.35 -0.80
N HIS A 253 -18.05 -22.68 -0.36
CA HIS A 253 -16.93 -22.87 -1.27
C HIS A 253 -17.08 -24.12 -2.14
N PHE A 254 -17.66 -25.19 -1.58
CA PHE A 254 -17.99 -26.39 -2.35
C PHE A 254 -18.86 -26.06 -3.57
N VAL A 255 -19.98 -25.36 -3.37
CA VAL A 255 -20.93 -25.00 -4.45
C VAL A 255 -20.23 -24.25 -5.59
N GLN A 256 -19.36 -23.29 -5.25
CA GLN A 256 -18.59 -22.56 -6.25
C GLN A 256 -17.61 -23.48 -7.00
N ARG A 257 -16.83 -24.28 -6.29
CA ARG A 257 -15.74 -25.07 -6.90
C ARG A 257 -16.23 -26.22 -7.75
N ILE A 258 -17.33 -26.89 -7.35
CA ILE A 258 -17.90 -27.95 -8.16
C ILE A 258 -18.51 -27.40 -9.47
N GLU A 259 -19.08 -26.19 -9.44
CA GLU A 259 -19.58 -25.53 -10.64
C GLU A 259 -18.45 -25.12 -11.59
N GLU A 260 -17.38 -24.52 -11.07
CA GLU A 260 -16.17 -24.19 -11.84
C GLU A 260 -15.57 -25.43 -12.53
N GLU A 261 -15.41 -26.53 -11.78
CA GLU A 261 -14.84 -27.76 -12.32
C GLU A 261 -15.78 -28.46 -13.31
N PHE A 262 -17.09 -28.38 -13.11
CA PHE A 262 -18.09 -28.89 -14.06
C PHE A 262 -17.92 -28.22 -15.42
N PHE A 263 -17.89 -26.89 -15.48
CA PHE A 263 -17.72 -26.16 -16.74
C PHE A 263 -16.34 -26.40 -17.37
N ARG A 264 -15.29 -26.49 -16.56
CA ARG A 264 -13.95 -26.86 -17.02
C ARG A 264 -13.94 -28.23 -17.68
N SER A 265 -14.57 -29.21 -17.05
CA SER A 265 -14.63 -30.60 -17.54
C SER A 265 -15.49 -30.75 -18.79
N VAL A 266 -16.62 -30.01 -18.88
CA VAL A 266 -17.40 -29.89 -20.14
C VAL A 266 -16.55 -29.35 -21.27
N ARG A 267 -15.76 -28.30 -21.02
CA ARG A 267 -14.94 -27.63 -22.05
C ARG A 267 -13.77 -28.48 -22.52
N TYR A 268 -13.04 -29.10 -21.58
CA TYR A 268 -11.79 -29.79 -21.88
C TYR A 268 -11.92 -31.30 -21.98
N LYS A 269 -13.13 -31.85 -21.79
CA LYS A 269 -13.42 -33.29 -21.80
C LYS A 269 -12.53 -34.07 -20.84
N ARG A 270 -12.30 -33.51 -19.65
CA ARG A 270 -11.52 -34.15 -18.58
C ARG A 270 -12.46 -34.75 -17.54
N PRO A 271 -12.16 -35.94 -17.00
CA PRO A 271 -12.98 -36.52 -15.96
C PRO A 271 -12.74 -35.81 -14.63
N PHE A 272 -13.77 -35.74 -13.80
CA PHE A 272 -13.61 -35.45 -12.37
C PHE A 272 -14.64 -36.25 -11.60
N SER A 273 -14.36 -36.52 -10.33
CA SER A 273 -15.25 -37.32 -9.49
C SER A 273 -15.57 -36.59 -8.19
N LEU A 274 -16.79 -36.81 -7.71
CA LEU A 274 -17.32 -36.31 -6.45
C LEU A 274 -17.51 -37.49 -5.49
N LEU A 275 -16.92 -37.36 -4.31
CA LEU A 275 -17.20 -38.21 -3.16
C LEU A 275 -18.07 -37.40 -2.19
N ILE A 276 -19.19 -37.97 -1.73
CA ILE A 276 -19.95 -37.47 -0.59
C ILE A 276 -19.90 -38.54 0.48
N LEU A 277 -19.51 -38.17 1.69
CA LEU A 277 -19.25 -39.11 2.76
C LEU A 277 -19.82 -38.62 4.08
N ASP A 278 -20.32 -39.56 4.87
CA ASP A 278 -21.07 -39.31 6.09
C ASP A 278 -20.63 -40.27 7.19
N ILE A 279 -20.53 -39.75 8.42
CA ILE A 279 -20.13 -40.53 9.58
C ILE A 279 -21.30 -41.40 10.06
N ASP A 280 -21.08 -42.71 10.03
CA ASP A 280 -22.12 -43.66 10.37
C ASP A 280 -22.54 -43.55 11.83
N TYR A 281 -23.85 -43.38 12.06
CA TYR A 281 -24.46 -43.30 13.39
C TYR A 281 -23.93 -42.16 14.28
N PHE A 282 -23.49 -41.05 13.70
CA PHE A 282 -22.86 -39.95 14.45
C PHE A 282 -23.76 -39.34 15.53
N LYS A 283 -25.07 -39.19 15.28
CA LYS A 283 -26.02 -38.78 16.33
C LYS A 283 -25.97 -39.70 17.55
N SER A 284 -26.07 -41.03 17.35
CA SER A 284 -25.99 -42.01 18.44
C SER A 284 -24.61 -42.00 19.13
N PHE A 285 -23.54 -41.73 18.38
CA PHE A 285 -22.21 -41.53 18.94
C PHE A 285 -22.17 -40.31 19.87
N ASN A 286 -22.71 -39.16 19.44
CA ASN A 286 -22.80 -37.96 20.26
C ASN A 286 -23.69 -38.15 21.49
N ASP A 287 -24.81 -38.86 21.36
CA ASP A 287 -25.68 -39.20 22.49
C ASP A 287 -24.94 -40.06 23.54
N THR A 288 -23.92 -40.83 23.13
CA THR A 288 -23.13 -41.69 24.02
C THR A 288 -21.93 -40.97 24.65
N TYR A 289 -21.18 -40.17 23.87
CA TYR A 289 -19.89 -39.60 24.27
C TYR A 289 -19.89 -38.08 24.43
N GLY A 290 -21.02 -37.42 24.18
CA GLY A 290 -21.16 -35.98 24.20
C GLY A 290 -20.58 -35.29 22.96
N HIS A 291 -21.05 -34.06 22.71
CA HIS A 291 -20.67 -33.27 21.54
C HIS A 291 -19.18 -32.93 21.49
N LEU A 292 -18.51 -32.74 22.63
CA LEU A 292 -17.08 -32.46 22.67
C LEU A 292 -16.26 -33.60 22.04
N THR A 293 -16.63 -34.86 22.33
CA THR A 293 -16.00 -36.02 21.69
C THR A 293 -16.37 -36.10 20.21
N GLY A 294 -17.61 -35.77 19.84
CA GLY A 294 -18.04 -35.64 18.44
C GLY A 294 -17.19 -34.67 17.63
N ASP A 295 -16.90 -33.50 18.20
CA ASP A 295 -16.05 -32.48 17.56
C ASP A 295 -14.62 -32.99 17.34
N LEU A 296 -14.08 -33.79 18.27
CA LEU A 296 -12.77 -34.44 18.10
C LEU A 296 -12.77 -35.45 16.95
N VAL A 297 -13.86 -36.22 16.80
CA VAL A 297 -14.04 -37.14 15.67
C VAL A 297 -14.09 -36.37 14.35
N LEU A 298 -14.88 -35.30 14.26
CA LEU A 298 -14.96 -34.45 13.07
C LEU A 298 -13.60 -33.87 12.67
N LYS A 299 -12.85 -33.33 13.63
CA LYS A 299 -11.47 -32.82 13.43
C LYS A 299 -10.52 -33.90 12.92
N LYS A 300 -10.59 -35.10 13.51
CA LYS A 300 -9.71 -36.21 13.13
C LYS A 300 -10.03 -36.75 11.75
N ILE A 301 -11.31 -36.87 11.40
CA ILE A 301 -11.74 -37.25 10.04
C ILE A 301 -11.29 -36.21 9.03
N ALA A 302 -11.50 -34.92 9.30
CA ALA A 302 -11.04 -33.85 8.44
C ALA A 302 -9.52 -33.91 8.17
N HIS A 303 -8.73 -34.18 9.22
CA HIS A 303 -7.30 -34.40 9.07
C HIS A 303 -6.95 -35.63 8.22
N ILE A 304 -7.67 -36.75 8.41
CA ILE A 304 -7.53 -37.95 7.57
C ILE A 304 -7.80 -37.58 6.10
N LEU A 305 -8.90 -36.89 5.80
CA LEU A 305 -9.23 -36.49 4.43
C LEU A 305 -8.10 -35.65 3.83
N LYS A 306 -7.68 -34.59 4.52
CA LYS A 306 -6.67 -33.64 4.04
C LYS A 306 -5.30 -34.28 3.78
N THR A 307 -4.91 -35.26 4.59
CA THR A 307 -3.62 -35.96 4.45
C THR A 307 -3.64 -37.11 3.46
N ASN A 308 -4.82 -37.50 2.97
CA ASN A 308 -5.00 -38.66 2.10
C ASN A 308 -5.48 -38.30 0.68
N ILE A 309 -5.54 -37.03 0.32
CA ILE A 309 -5.87 -36.56 -1.04
C ILE A 309 -4.69 -35.82 -1.68
N ARG A 310 -4.71 -35.61 -2.99
CA ARG A 310 -3.65 -34.88 -3.70
C ARG A 310 -3.76 -33.38 -3.45
N PRO A 311 -2.69 -32.58 -3.63
CA PRO A 311 -2.77 -31.12 -3.54
C PRO A 311 -3.76 -30.47 -4.54
N THR A 312 -4.08 -31.16 -5.64
CA THR A 312 -5.07 -30.73 -6.63
C THR A 312 -6.50 -31.03 -6.22
N ASP A 313 -6.71 -32.01 -5.34
CA ASP A 313 -8.03 -32.41 -4.86
C ASP A 313 -8.47 -31.49 -3.72
N ILE A 314 -9.78 -31.38 -3.52
CA ILE A 314 -10.34 -30.44 -2.56
C ILE A 314 -11.32 -31.16 -1.64
N ALA A 315 -11.06 -31.09 -0.32
CA ALA A 315 -11.98 -31.59 0.70
C ALA A 315 -12.79 -30.46 1.34
N PHE A 316 -14.05 -30.75 1.61
CA PHE A 316 -15.03 -29.80 2.13
C PHE A 316 -15.78 -30.41 3.31
N ARG A 317 -16.16 -29.59 4.28
CA ARG A 317 -17.27 -29.90 5.19
C ARG A 317 -18.58 -29.54 4.49
N TYR A 318 -19.34 -30.55 4.13
CA TYR A 318 -20.56 -30.44 3.33
C TYR A 318 -21.79 -30.17 4.22
N GLY A 319 -21.83 -30.80 5.39
CA GLY A 319 -22.91 -30.66 6.36
C GLY A 319 -22.41 -30.81 7.81
N GLY A 320 -23.33 -31.12 8.74
CA GLY A 320 -23.00 -31.27 10.15
C GLY A 320 -22.00 -32.41 10.42
N GLU A 321 -22.28 -33.58 9.85
CA GLU A 321 -21.48 -34.82 9.92
C GLU A 321 -21.07 -35.35 8.54
N GLU A 322 -21.28 -34.53 7.51
CA GLU A 322 -21.06 -34.86 6.10
C GLU A 322 -19.88 -34.08 5.55
N PHE A 323 -19.07 -34.73 4.73
CA PHE A 323 -17.96 -34.14 4.01
C PHE A 323 -18.08 -34.46 2.52
N ALA A 324 -17.41 -33.66 1.69
CA ALA A 324 -17.31 -33.90 0.26
C ALA A 324 -15.86 -33.80 -0.19
N ILE A 325 -15.50 -34.54 -1.23
CA ILE A 325 -14.19 -34.45 -1.87
C ILE A 325 -14.38 -34.34 -3.38
N LEU A 326 -13.81 -33.29 -3.96
CA LEU A 326 -13.72 -33.09 -5.39
C LEU A 326 -12.36 -33.60 -5.88
N LEU A 327 -12.37 -34.69 -6.64
CA LEU A 327 -11.19 -35.33 -7.20
C LEU A 327 -11.00 -34.87 -8.65
N ILE A 328 -9.96 -34.08 -8.89
CA ILE A 328 -9.70 -33.44 -10.18
C ILE A 328 -8.99 -34.44 -11.09
N GLU A 329 -9.37 -34.47 -12.38
CA GLU A 329 -8.75 -35.35 -13.38
C GLU A 329 -8.79 -36.83 -12.99
N THR A 330 -9.84 -37.24 -12.27
CA THR A 330 -9.96 -38.57 -11.67
C THR A 330 -11.21 -39.29 -12.19
N ASP A 331 -10.99 -40.47 -12.77
CA ASP A 331 -12.06 -41.32 -13.29
C ASP A 331 -12.78 -42.13 -12.21
N LYS A 332 -13.83 -42.86 -12.62
CA LYS A 332 -14.68 -43.65 -11.72
C LYS A 332 -13.93 -44.74 -10.95
N LYS A 333 -12.96 -45.41 -11.59
CA LYS A 333 -12.22 -46.53 -10.98
C LYS A 333 -11.22 -46.01 -9.97
N GLU A 334 -10.50 -44.96 -10.32
CA GLU A 334 -9.55 -44.31 -9.41
C GLU A 334 -10.26 -43.65 -8.22
N ALA A 335 -11.39 -42.97 -8.47
CA ALA A 335 -12.21 -42.38 -7.41
C ALA A 335 -12.72 -43.42 -6.41
N ALA A 336 -13.19 -44.58 -6.89
CA ALA A 336 -13.61 -45.68 -6.03
C ALA A 336 -12.45 -46.22 -5.17
N SER A 337 -11.25 -46.32 -5.74
CA SER A 337 -10.06 -46.75 -4.99
C SER A 337 -9.65 -45.75 -3.91
N ILE A 338 -9.70 -44.44 -4.22
CA ILE A 338 -9.43 -43.38 -3.24
C ILE A 338 -10.47 -43.40 -2.12
N ALA A 339 -11.75 -43.54 -2.46
CA ALA A 339 -12.83 -43.65 -1.49
C ALA A 339 -12.63 -44.85 -0.55
N GLU A 340 -12.34 -46.04 -1.08
CA GLU A 340 -12.13 -47.24 -0.27
C GLU A 340 -10.94 -47.09 0.68
N ARG A 341 -9.84 -46.50 0.20
CA ARG A 341 -8.68 -46.20 1.05
C ARG A 341 -9.05 -45.26 2.20
N ILE A 342 -9.80 -44.19 1.93
CA ILE A 342 -10.26 -43.26 2.98
C ILE A 342 -11.15 -44.00 3.99
N ARG A 343 -12.12 -44.78 3.51
CA ARG A 343 -13.02 -45.56 4.37
C ARG A 343 -12.25 -46.50 5.30
N GLU A 344 -11.30 -47.26 4.75
CA GLU A 344 -10.48 -48.18 5.53
C GLU A 344 -9.61 -47.48 6.58
N ILE A 345 -9.03 -46.32 6.25
CA ILE A 345 -8.23 -45.55 7.21
C ILE A 345 -9.10 -45.08 8.36
N VAL A 346 -10.32 -44.59 8.07
CA VAL A 346 -11.27 -44.18 9.11
C VAL A 346 -11.65 -45.37 9.99
N SER A 347 -12.04 -46.51 9.42
CA SER A 347 -12.46 -47.68 10.21
C SER A 347 -11.32 -48.27 11.06
N LYS A 348 -10.07 -48.13 10.62
CA LYS A 348 -8.87 -48.59 11.36
C LYS A 348 -8.36 -47.56 12.37
N THR A 349 -8.86 -46.33 12.35
CA THR A 349 -8.42 -45.27 13.25
C THR A 349 -9.09 -45.44 14.62
N VAL A 350 -8.28 -45.47 15.68
CA VAL A 350 -8.79 -45.38 17.05
C VAL A 350 -9.07 -43.92 17.38
N PHE A 351 -10.32 -43.63 17.72
CA PHE A 351 -10.75 -42.31 18.20
C PHE A 351 -10.76 -42.30 19.73
N TYR A 352 -10.52 -41.12 20.30
CA TYR A 352 -10.42 -40.92 21.75
C TYR A 352 -11.43 -39.87 22.20
N THR A 353 -11.98 -40.05 23.39
CA THR A 353 -12.82 -39.07 24.07
C THR A 353 -11.99 -37.86 24.51
N ASP A 354 -12.68 -36.79 24.90
CA ASP A 354 -12.11 -35.62 25.58
C ASP A 354 -11.35 -35.97 26.89
N GLN A 355 -11.63 -37.14 27.48
CA GLN A 355 -10.92 -37.71 28.62
C GLN A 355 -9.79 -38.69 28.23
N ASN A 356 -9.39 -38.70 26.95
CA ASN A 356 -8.33 -39.56 26.40
C ASN A 356 -8.59 -41.07 26.56
N LYS A 357 -9.86 -41.50 26.50
CA LYS A 357 -10.25 -42.93 26.50
C LYS A 357 -10.65 -43.37 25.09
N PRO A 358 -10.35 -44.60 24.66
CA PRO A 358 -10.77 -45.09 23.35
C PRO A 358 -12.30 -45.14 23.23
N THR A 359 -12.84 -44.73 22.09
CA THR A 359 -14.28 -44.78 21.79
C THR A 359 -14.66 -46.10 21.12
N LYS A 360 -15.97 -46.30 20.89
CA LYS A 360 -16.44 -47.30 19.92
C LYS A 360 -15.91 -47.00 18.52
N GLU A 361 -15.92 -48.01 17.66
CA GLU A 361 -15.54 -47.87 16.25
C GLU A 361 -16.36 -46.76 15.57
N VAL A 362 -15.67 -45.94 14.77
CA VAL A 362 -16.27 -44.91 13.93
C VAL A 362 -16.04 -45.32 12.48
N THR A 363 -17.11 -45.44 11.71
CA THR A 363 -17.06 -45.78 10.29
C THR A 363 -17.69 -44.67 9.47
N VAL A 364 -17.40 -44.67 8.16
CA VAL A 364 -18.02 -43.76 7.20
C VAL A 364 -18.60 -44.54 6.05
N THR A 365 -19.71 -44.05 5.51
CA THR A 365 -20.24 -44.49 4.23
C THR A 365 -19.94 -43.43 3.18
N ILE A 366 -19.55 -43.85 1.97
CA ILE A 366 -19.12 -42.95 0.90
C ILE A 366 -19.91 -43.24 -0.38
N GLY A 367 -20.56 -42.22 -0.93
CA GLY A 367 -21.14 -42.22 -2.27
C GLY A 367 -20.17 -41.59 -3.26
N VAL A 368 -19.98 -42.23 -4.43
CA VAL A 368 -19.11 -41.76 -5.50
C VAL A 368 -19.93 -41.53 -6.76
N ALA A 369 -19.76 -40.37 -7.39
CA ALA A 369 -20.23 -40.12 -8.75
C ALA A 369 -19.13 -39.47 -9.58
N THR A 370 -19.06 -39.82 -10.86
CA THR A 370 -18.07 -39.29 -11.80
C THR A 370 -18.78 -38.51 -12.89
N PHE A 371 -18.22 -37.36 -13.25
CA PHE A 371 -18.72 -36.58 -14.38
C PHE A 371 -18.63 -37.38 -15.68
N SER A 372 -19.70 -37.32 -16.47
CA SER A 372 -19.77 -37.82 -17.84
C SER A 372 -20.49 -36.79 -18.71
N GLU A 373 -20.32 -36.88 -20.03
CA GLU A 373 -20.96 -35.96 -20.99
C GLU A 373 -22.51 -35.99 -20.95
N ASP A 374 -23.09 -37.04 -20.36
CA ASP A 374 -24.53 -37.20 -20.17
C ASP A 374 -25.08 -36.33 -19.03
N ILE A 375 -24.22 -35.93 -18.08
CA ILE A 375 -24.59 -35.07 -16.96
C ILE A 375 -24.65 -33.62 -17.45
N LYS A 376 -25.84 -33.02 -17.44
CA LYS A 376 -26.09 -31.67 -17.98
C LYS A 376 -26.04 -30.56 -16.94
N LEU A 377 -26.20 -30.92 -15.67
CA LEU A 377 -26.22 -29.97 -14.55
C LEU A 377 -25.39 -30.51 -13.39
N THR A 378 -24.68 -29.61 -12.72
CA THR A 378 -23.90 -29.92 -11.50
C THR A 378 -24.74 -30.59 -10.42
N SER A 379 -26.01 -30.18 -10.29
CA SER A 379 -26.97 -30.76 -9.34
C SER A 379 -27.26 -32.25 -9.60
N GLN A 380 -27.17 -32.71 -10.84
CA GLN A 380 -27.34 -34.13 -11.17
C GLN A 380 -26.16 -34.96 -10.65
N LEU A 381 -24.93 -34.46 -10.76
CA LEU A 381 -23.74 -35.14 -10.24
C LEU A 381 -23.80 -35.27 -8.70
N ILE A 382 -24.17 -34.18 -8.01
CA ILE A 382 -24.36 -34.18 -6.55
C ILE A 382 -25.43 -35.20 -6.16
N ARG A 383 -26.59 -35.16 -6.81
CA ARG A 383 -27.68 -36.11 -6.57
C ARG A 383 -27.25 -37.56 -6.79
N ASN A 384 -26.43 -37.83 -7.80
CA ASN A 384 -25.93 -39.18 -8.06
C ASN A 384 -25.02 -39.67 -6.92
N ALA A 385 -24.12 -38.82 -6.43
CA ALA A 385 -23.27 -39.14 -5.28
C ALA A 385 -24.11 -39.35 -4.00
N ASP A 386 -25.09 -38.49 -3.74
CA ASP A 386 -26.02 -38.63 -2.61
C ASP A 386 -26.84 -39.93 -2.68
N MET A 387 -27.33 -40.29 -3.87
CA MET A 387 -28.06 -41.55 -4.06
C MET A 387 -27.17 -42.77 -3.79
N ALA A 388 -25.91 -42.73 -4.22
CA ALA A 388 -24.95 -43.78 -3.93
C ALA A 388 -24.67 -43.88 -2.42
N LEU A 389 -24.45 -42.75 -1.75
CA LEU A 389 -24.28 -42.68 -0.29
C LEU A 389 -25.49 -43.28 0.45
N TYR A 390 -26.70 -42.86 0.06
CA TYR A 390 -27.94 -43.36 0.64
C TYR A 390 -28.08 -44.88 0.49
N LYS A 391 -27.78 -45.42 -0.70
CA LYS A 391 -27.75 -46.88 -0.95
C LYS A 391 -26.70 -47.58 -0.07
N GLY A 392 -25.55 -46.95 0.17
CA GLY A 392 -24.54 -47.43 1.10
C GLY A 392 -25.07 -47.54 2.53
N LYS A 393 -25.72 -46.48 3.01
CA LYS A 393 -26.30 -46.43 4.36
C LYS A 393 -27.38 -47.48 4.57
N ASN A 394 -28.21 -47.72 3.56
CA ASN A 394 -29.29 -48.71 3.64
C ASN A 394 -28.84 -50.17 3.43
N SER A 395 -27.65 -50.39 2.90
CA SER A 395 -27.11 -51.74 2.66
C SER A 395 -26.14 -52.22 3.73
N GLY A 396 -26.05 -51.54 4.88
CA GLY A 396 -25.23 -51.97 6.02
C GLY A 396 -24.10 -51.01 6.41
N ARG A 397 -24.00 -49.83 5.77
CA ARG A 397 -22.99 -48.79 6.10
C ARG A 397 -21.54 -49.27 5.93
N ASN A 398 -20.57 -48.49 6.40
CA ASN A 398 -19.13 -48.75 6.31
C ASN A 398 -18.71 -49.29 4.94
N LYS A 399 -19.10 -48.60 3.86
CA LYS A 399 -18.81 -49.01 2.49
C LYS A 399 -18.76 -47.85 1.51
N VAL A 400 -18.14 -48.10 0.37
CA VAL A 400 -18.23 -47.23 -0.80
C VAL A 400 -19.28 -47.77 -1.75
N VAL A 401 -20.12 -46.88 -2.27
CA VAL A 401 -21.04 -47.18 -3.38
C VAL A 401 -20.75 -46.19 -4.50
N VAL A 402 -20.65 -46.70 -5.71
CA VAL A 402 -20.44 -45.88 -6.90
C VAL A 402 -21.74 -45.86 -7.71
N TYR A 403 -22.17 -44.67 -8.12
CA TYR A 403 -23.36 -44.47 -8.97
C TYR A 403 -23.14 -45.02 -10.38
#